data_AF-A0A1B3SKL8-F1
#
_entry.id   AF-A0A1B3SKL8-F1
#
_cell.length_a   1.000
_cell.length_b   1.000
_cell.length_c   1.000
_cell.angle_alpha   90.00
_cell.angle_beta   90.00
_cell.angle_gamma   90.00
#
_symmetry.space_group_name_H-M   'P 1'
#
loop_
_entity.id
_entity.type
_entity.pdbx_description
1 polymer ?
#
loop_
_entity_poly.entity_id
_entity_poly.type
_entity_poly.pdbx_seq_one_letter_code
_entity_poly.pdbx_strand_id
1 'polypeptide(L)'
;MPKLEIRGFMLKKSKLAKIYSKELENSYFDLKKRFTNYMIDAFPNMLKVCKKDPSWFCLNKKYIKLNKNNDIFLYVMCERINSLIEEFNEEAETLHQIYASRDNNLYKN
;
A
#
# COMPACT_ATOMS: atom_id res chain seq x y z
N MET A 1 26.78 -3.93 -41.54
CA MET A 1 26.40 -3.70 -40.14
C MET A 1 25.72 -4.94 -39.60
N PRO A 2 26.32 -5.71 -38.66
CA PRO A 2 25.58 -6.75 -37.97
C PRO A 2 24.79 -6.13 -36.82
N LYS A 3 23.51 -6.54 -36.72
CA LYS A 3 22.59 -6.22 -35.64
C LYS A 3 23.13 -6.80 -34.33
N LEU A 4 23.22 -5.98 -33.28
CA LEU A 4 23.35 -6.47 -31.91
C LEU A 4 22.04 -7.17 -31.53
N GLU A 5 21.98 -8.49 -31.74
CA GLU A 5 21.05 -9.33 -31.00
C GLU A 5 21.60 -9.51 -29.59
N ILE A 6 21.17 -8.66 -28.65
CA ILE A 6 21.24 -9.00 -27.22
C ILE A 6 20.13 -10.03 -26.97
N ARG A 7 20.32 -11.24 -27.48
CA ARG A 7 19.50 -12.39 -27.15
C ARG A 7 20.04 -13.02 -25.87
N GLY A 8 19.22 -12.93 -24.81
CA GLY A 8 19.17 -13.98 -23.82
C GLY A 8 19.98 -13.76 -22.55
N PHE A 9 19.67 -12.72 -21.78
CA PHE A 9 19.67 -12.86 -20.33
C PHE A 9 18.21 -12.90 -19.85
N MET A 10 17.53 -14.03 -20.09
CA MET A 10 16.52 -14.47 -19.12
C MET A 10 17.31 -14.87 -17.87
N LEU A 11 17.63 -13.88 -17.03
CA LEU A 11 18.02 -14.13 -15.66
C LEU A 11 16.90 -14.99 -15.07
N LYS A 12 17.16 -16.29 -14.91
CA LYS A 12 16.37 -17.13 -14.00
C LYS A 12 16.35 -16.35 -12.69
N LYS A 13 15.22 -15.71 -12.34
CA LYS A 13 15.05 -15.04 -11.04
C LYS A 13 15.63 -16.00 -10.00
N SER A 14 16.73 -15.59 -9.36
CA SER A 14 17.47 -16.47 -8.46
C SER A 14 16.51 -17.00 -7.39
N LYS A 15 16.80 -18.17 -6.80
CA LYS A 15 15.95 -18.70 -5.71
C LYS A 15 15.76 -17.65 -4.60
N LEU A 16 16.78 -16.81 -4.35
CA LEU A 16 16.75 -15.66 -3.44
C LEU A 16 15.80 -14.55 -3.88
N ALA A 17 15.84 -14.10 -5.13
CA ALA A 17 14.92 -13.08 -5.65
C ALA A 17 13.44 -13.51 -5.54
N LYS A 18 13.17 -14.82 -5.69
CA LYS A 18 11.84 -15.39 -5.46
C LYS A 18 11.44 -15.40 -3.98
N ILE A 19 12.38 -15.65 -3.08
CA ILE A 19 12.15 -15.60 -1.61
C ILE A 19 11.84 -14.15 -1.21
N TYR A 20 12.64 -13.18 -1.62
CA TYR A 20 12.42 -11.77 -1.29
C TYR A 20 11.13 -11.20 -1.89
N SER A 21 10.77 -11.60 -3.11
CA SER A 21 9.46 -11.24 -3.68
C SER A 21 8.30 -11.71 -2.80
N LYS A 22 8.40 -12.93 -2.25
CA LYS A 22 7.36 -13.51 -1.40
C LYS A 22 7.35 -12.89 0.01
N GLU A 23 8.51 -12.59 0.57
CA GLU A 23 8.64 -11.89 1.86
C GLU A 23 8.13 -10.45 1.78
N LEU A 24 8.41 -9.75 0.69
CA LEU A 24 7.87 -8.43 0.40
C LEU A 24 6.33 -8.48 0.28
N GLU A 25 5.79 -9.43 -0.49
CA GLU A 25 4.33 -9.64 -0.60
C GLU A 25 3.68 -9.91 0.75
N ASN A 26 4.26 -10.78 1.57
CA ASN A 26 3.76 -11.07 2.93
C ASN A 26 3.82 -9.84 3.83
N SER A 27 4.93 -9.11 3.82
CA SER A 27 5.12 -7.90 4.63
C SER A 27 4.11 -6.82 4.25
N TYR A 28 3.88 -6.63 2.94
CA TYR A 28 2.89 -5.69 2.44
C TYR A 28 1.46 -6.10 2.81
N PHE A 29 1.15 -7.39 2.72
CA PHE A 29 -0.15 -7.92 3.13
C PHE A 29 -0.42 -7.68 4.63
N ASP A 30 0.58 -7.93 5.49
CA ASP A 30 0.47 -7.70 6.93
C ASP A 30 0.33 -6.21 7.26
N LEU A 31 1.11 -5.34 6.61
CA LEU A 31 0.99 -3.89 6.75
C LEU A 31 -0.42 -3.41 6.36
N LYS A 32 -0.90 -3.84 5.19
CA LYS A 32 -2.27 -3.57 4.71
C LYS A 32 -3.32 -4.02 5.72
N LYS A 33 -3.19 -5.23 6.26
CA LYS A 33 -4.15 -5.79 7.21
C LYS A 33 -4.17 -4.99 8.51
N ARG A 34 -3.00 -4.64 9.06
CA ARG A 34 -2.86 -3.84 10.28
C ARG A 34 -3.48 -2.45 10.12
N PHE A 35 -3.14 -1.77 9.02
CA PHE A 35 -3.73 -0.47 8.69
C PHE A 35 -5.24 -0.59 8.52
N THR A 36 -5.70 -1.64 7.84
CA THR A 36 -7.13 -1.84 7.59
C THR A 36 -7.92 -1.98 8.89
N ASN A 37 -7.41 -2.79 9.83
CA ASN A 37 -8.03 -2.97 11.13
C ASN A 37 -8.05 -1.66 11.93
N TYR A 38 -6.93 -0.95 11.98
CA TYR A 38 -6.85 0.33 12.67
C TYR A 38 -7.89 1.33 12.16
N MET A 39 -8.04 1.47 10.83
CA MET A 39 -8.99 2.42 10.25
C MET A 39 -10.45 2.05 10.54
N ILE A 40 -10.78 0.76 10.59
CA ILE A 40 -12.12 0.28 10.98
C ILE A 40 -12.38 0.58 12.46
N ASP A 41 -11.39 0.38 13.31
CA ASP A 41 -11.51 0.59 14.76
C ASP A 41 -11.57 2.08 15.13
N ALA A 42 -10.79 2.92 14.44
CA ALA A 42 -10.73 4.36 14.67
C ALA A 42 -11.95 5.10 14.08
N PHE A 43 -12.48 4.63 12.95
CA PHE A 43 -13.56 5.32 12.23
C PHE A 43 -14.76 4.41 11.90
N PRO A 44 -15.30 3.63 12.85
CA PRO A 44 -16.25 2.54 12.58
C PRO A 44 -17.59 3.03 12.00
N ASN A 45 -18.01 4.22 12.40
CA ASN A 45 -19.27 4.82 11.95
C ASN A 45 -19.12 5.62 10.66
N MET A 46 -17.89 5.99 10.30
CA MET A 46 -17.59 6.90 9.21
C MET A 46 -17.10 6.18 7.96
N LEU A 47 -16.26 5.15 8.13
CA LEU A 47 -15.66 4.43 7.02
C LEU A 47 -16.25 3.03 6.87
N LYS A 48 -16.16 2.52 5.65
CA LYS A 48 -16.37 1.11 5.33
C LYS A 48 -15.34 0.68 4.30
N VAL A 49 -14.92 -0.58 4.36
CA VAL A 49 -14.03 -1.16 3.35
C VAL A 49 -14.73 -1.19 2.00
N CYS A 50 -14.08 -0.64 0.98
CA CYS A 50 -14.63 -0.62 -0.36
C CYS A 50 -14.26 -1.90 -1.11
N LYS A 51 -15.26 -2.69 -1.52
CA LYS A 51 -15.04 -3.94 -2.28
C LYS A 51 -14.83 -3.71 -3.79
N LYS A 52 -15.14 -2.51 -4.29
CA LYS A 52 -15.23 -2.22 -5.73
C LYS A 52 -14.38 -1.04 -6.21
N ASP A 53 -13.85 -0.25 -5.28
CA ASP A 53 -13.15 1.01 -5.59
C ASP A 53 -11.67 0.86 -5.25
N PRO A 54 -10.73 1.36 -6.08
CA PRO A 54 -9.31 1.38 -5.75
C PRO A 54 -8.99 2.20 -4.50
N SER A 55 -9.92 3.04 -4.03
CA SER A 55 -9.85 3.66 -2.71
C SER A 55 -10.21 2.63 -1.62
N TRP A 56 -9.23 2.29 -0.77
CA TRP A 56 -9.29 1.16 0.17
C TRP A 56 -10.38 1.35 1.25
N PHE A 57 -10.80 2.59 1.43
CA PHE A 57 -11.90 3.02 2.29
C PHE A 57 -12.86 3.94 1.57
N CYS A 58 -14.15 3.77 1.86
CA CYS A 58 -15.23 4.61 1.35
C CYS A 58 -16.03 5.18 2.52
N LEU A 59 -16.45 6.46 2.43
CA LEU A 59 -17.32 7.07 3.44
C LEU A 59 -18.67 6.34 3.52
N ASN A 60 -19.15 6.16 4.74
CA ASN A 60 -20.42 5.55 5.03
C ASN A 60 -21.56 6.52 4.69
N LYS A 61 -22.45 6.12 3.79
CA LYS A 61 -23.62 6.93 3.40
C LYS A 61 -24.49 7.33 4.60
N LYS A 62 -24.53 6.53 5.66
CA LYS A 62 -25.26 6.88 6.90
C LYS A 62 -24.59 8.06 7.61
N TYR A 63 -23.27 8.08 7.69
CA TYR A 63 -22.49 9.15 8.29
C TYR A 63 -22.67 10.49 7.55
N ILE A 64 -22.58 10.46 6.23
CA ILE A 64 -22.79 11.65 5.39
C ILE A 64 -24.19 12.25 5.61
N LYS A 65 -25.22 11.41 5.73
CA LYS A 65 -26.59 11.87 6.00
C LYS A 65 -26.75 12.52 7.38
N LEU A 66 -26.05 12.02 8.40
CA LEU A 66 -26.09 12.55 9.77
C LEU A 66 -25.39 13.92 9.88
N ASN A 67 -24.31 14.13 9.12
CA ASN A 67 -23.47 15.32 9.23
C ASN A 67 -23.70 16.39 8.16
N LYS A 68 -24.82 16.37 7.44
CA LYS A 68 -25.14 17.34 6.37
C LYS A 68 -25.10 18.82 6.79
N ASN A 69 -25.13 19.11 8.09
CA ASN A 69 -25.12 20.46 8.64
C ASN A 69 -23.77 20.85 9.27
N ASN A 70 -22.76 19.97 9.24
CA ASN A 70 -21.48 20.18 9.91
C ASN A 70 -20.29 19.84 8.99
N ASP A 71 -20.17 20.61 7.91
CA ASP A 71 -19.16 20.40 6.86
C ASP A 71 -17.72 20.56 7.37
N ILE A 72 -17.49 21.41 8.38
CA ILE A 72 -16.17 21.59 8.99
C ILE A 72 -15.70 20.29 9.66
N PHE A 73 -16.59 19.62 10.40
CA PHE A 73 -16.25 18.35 11.04
C PHE A 73 -15.96 17.26 10.01
N LEU A 74 -16.77 17.18 8.93
CA LEU A 74 -16.53 16.25 7.85
C LEU A 74 -15.16 16.50 7.20
N TYR A 75 -14.82 17.77 6.94
CA TYR A 75 -13.54 18.18 6.37
C TYR A 75 -12.35 17.75 7.25
N VAL A 76 -12.37 18.10 8.54
CA VAL A 76 -11.28 17.74 9.50
C VAL A 76 -11.07 16.23 9.56
N MET A 77 -12.14 15.45 9.52
CA MET A 77 -12.03 13.99 9.56
C MET A 77 -11.47 13.42 8.25
N CYS A 78 -11.86 13.96 7.10
CA CYS A 78 -11.28 13.59 5.82
C CYS A 78 -9.79 13.89 5.75
N GLU A 79 -9.35 15.06 6.23
CA GLU A 79 -7.92 15.42 6.33
C GLU A 79 -7.16 14.43 7.21
N ARG A 80 -7.72 14.04 8.36
CA ARG A 80 -7.09 13.04 9.23
C ARG A 80 -6.96 11.68 8.53
N ILE A 81 -7.96 11.26 7.78
CA ILE A 81 -7.93 10.01 7.03
C ILE A 81 -6.85 10.06 5.93
N ASN A 82 -6.73 11.18 5.22
CA ASN A 82 -5.69 11.36 4.21
C ASN A 82 -4.29 11.27 4.82
N SER A 83 -4.03 11.96 5.93
CA SER A 83 -2.75 11.88 6.65
C SER A 83 -2.39 10.44 7.03
N LEU A 84 -3.36 9.64 7.50
CA LEU A 84 -3.13 8.22 7.84
C LEU A 84 -2.83 7.37 6.59
N ILE A 85 -3.44 7.67 5.45
CA ILE A 85 -3.15 7.01 4.17
C ILE A 85 -1.74 7.36 3.68
N GLU A 86 -1.31 8.61 3.84
CA GLU A 86 0.05 9.04 3.53
C GLU A 86 1.08 8.31 4.39
N GLU A 87 0.88 8.26 5.70
CA GLU A 87 1.73 7.48 6.63
C GLU A 87 1.84 6.00 6.19
N PHE A 88 0.74 5.37 5.79
CA PHE A 88 0.75 4.01 5.25
C PHE A 88 1.57 3.90 3.95
N ASN A 89 1.43 4.84 3.02
CA ASN A 89 2.15 4.82 1.76
C ASN A 89 3.66 5.00 1.97
N GLU A 90 4.07 5.84 2.91
CA GLU A 90 5.47 6.01 3.29
C GLU A 90 6.06 4.71 3.90
N GLU A 91 5.31 4.03 4.78
CA GLU A 91 5.71 2.73 5.33
C GLU A 91 5.84 1.67 4.22
N ALA A 92 4.91 1.65 3.27
CA ALA A 92 4.93 0.72 2.13
C ALA A 92 6.13 0.97 1.21
N GLU A 93 6.42 2.23 0.89
CA GLU A 93 7.58 2.63 0.09
C GLU A 93 8.89 2.23 0.78
N THR A 94 8.98 2.44 2.09
CA THR A 94 10.14 2.02 2.90
C THR A 94 10.34 0.51 2.83
N LEU A 95 9.28 -0.29 2.93
CA LEU A 95 9.36 -1.74 2.74
C LEU A 95 9.89 -2.09 1.35
N HIS A 96 9.38 -1.46 0.29
CA HIS A 96 9.87 -1.68 -1.07
C HIS A 96 11.37 -1.38 -1.20
N GLN A 97 11.85 -0.27 -0.64
CA GLN A 97 13.27 0.11 -0.68
C GLN A 97 14.18 -0.87 0.10
N ILE A 98 13.73 -1.39 1.24
CA ILE A 98 14.47 -2.40 2.03
C ILE A 98 14.69 -3.66 1.19
N TYR A 99 13.65 -4.20 0.55
CA TYR A 99 13.80 -5.41 -0.25
C TYR A 99 14.54 -5.15 -1.57
N ALA A 100 14.37 -3.99 -2.20
CA ALA A 100 15.15 -3.60 -3.39
C ALA A 100 16.66 -3.45 -3.11
N SER A 101 17.04 -2.93 -1.94
CA SER A 101 18.45 -2.81 -1.53
C SER A 101 19.10 -4.17 -1.22
N ARG A 102 18.34 -5.13 -0.69
CA ARG A 102 18.79 -6.52 -0.48
C ARG A 102 19.09 -7.25 -1.79
N ASP A 103 18.29 -7.00 -2.83
CA ASP A 103 18.55 -7.54 -4.17
C ASP A 103 19.80 -6.90 -4.82
N ASN A 104 20.01 -5.59 -4.66
CA ASN A 104 21.18 -4.91 -5.25
C ASN A 104 22.54 -5.31 -4.62
N ASN A 105 22.56 -5.65 -3.33
CA ASN A 105 23.77 -6.15 -2.67
C ASN A 105 24.17 -7.57 -3.12
N LEU A 106 23.28 -8.32 -3.78
CA LEU A 106 23.60 -9.64 -4.36
C LEU A 106 24.38 -9.56 -5.68
N TYR A 107 24.38 -8.43 -6.37
CA TYR A 107 25.06 -8.24 -7.67
C TYR A 107 26.34 -7.40 -7.56
N LYS A 108 26.72 -6.99 -6.34
CA LYS A 108 27.93 -6.19 -6.06
C LYS A 108 29.09 -6.99 -5.45
N ASN A 109 28.88 -8.27 -5.14
CA ASN A 109 29.90 -9.22 -4.71
C ASN A 109 29.97 -10.39 -5.70
#